data_AF-A0A643FF92-F1
#
_entry.id   AF-A0A643FF92-F1
#
_cell.length_a   1.000
_cell.length_b   1.000
_cell.length_c   1.000
_cell.angle_alpha   90.00
_cell.angle_beta   90.00
_cell.angle_gamma   90.00
#
_symmetry.space_group_name_H-M   'P 1'
#
loop_
_entity.id
_entity.type
_entity.pdbx_description
1 polymer ?
#
loop_
_entity_poly.entity_id
_entity_poly.type
_entity_poly.pdbx_seq_one_letter_code
_entity_poly.pdbx_strand_id
1 'polypeptide(L)' 'MAPSDDTSSSAATDRCPRCGGGFHCGSQDAEPCACCSLTLSPALLAALRERYPSCLCLACLKALAAGAPLEPPAA' A
#
# COMPACT_ATOMS: atom_id res chain seq x y z
N MET A 1 -4.71 33.30 19.73
CA MET A 1 -3.48 32.92 19.00
C MET A 1 -3.32 31.42 19.15
N ALA A 2 -3.95 30.64 18.28
CA ALA A 2 -3.79 29.20 18.26
C ALA A 2 -2.61 28.88 17.33
N PRO A 3 -1.55 28.18 17.77
CA PRO A 3 -0.74 27.47 16.81
C PRO A 3 -1.62 26.33 16.28
N SER A 4 -2.07 26.49 15.03
CA SER A 4 -2.42 25.39 14.16
C SER A 4 -1.15 24.56 14.00
N ASP A 5 -0.89 23.65 14.95
CA ASP A 5 0.10 22.62 14.72
C ASP A 5 -0.54 21.67 13.71
N ASP A 6 -0.11 21.87 12.47
CA ASP A 6 -0.08 20.93 11.38
C ASP A 6 0.50 19.60 11.89
N THR A 7 -0.31 18.82 12.61
CA THR A 7 -0.02 17.41 12.85
C THR A 7 -0.31 16.63 11.57
N SER A 8 0.28 17.09 10.46
CA SER A 8 0.56 16.32 9.26
C SER A 8 1.90 15.61 9.45
N SER A 9 2.09 14.96 10.59
CA SER A 9 3.17 13.99 10.74
C SER A 9 2.59 12.65 10.35
N SER A 10 2.76 12.34 9.06
CA SER A 10 2.83 11.04 8.43
C SER A 10 2.90 9.88 9.42
N ALA A 11 1.77 9.59 10.07
CA ALA A 11 1.60 8.38 10.85
C ALA A 11 1.59 7.31 9.78
N ALA A 12 2.79 6.74 9.54
CA ALA A 12 3.04 5.62 8.66
C ALA A 12 1.98 4.58 8.99
N THR A 13 0.88 4.66 8.27
CA THR A 13 -0.30 3.92 8.65
C THR A 13 0.05 2.55 8.14
N ASP A 14 0.39 1.69 9.07
CA ASP A 14 0.61 0.25 8.91
C ASP A 14 -0.74 -0.40 8.51
N ARG A 15 -1.55 0.25 7.66
CA ARG A 15 -2.87 -0.17 7.23
C ARG A 15 -3.01 0.00 5.74
N CYS A 16 -3.47 -1.06 5.11
CA CYS A 16 -3.65 -1.13 3.69
C CYS A 16 -4.84 -0.25 3.26
N PRO A 17 -4.67 0.72 2.35
CA PRO A 17 -5.78 1.56 1.88
C PRO A 17 -6.84 0.77 1.10
N ARG A 18 -6.52 -0.45 0.64
CA ARG A 18 -7.44 -1.31 -0.12
C ARG A 18 -8.34 -2.16 0.77
N CYS A 19 -7.82 -2.72 1.87
CA CYS A 19 -8.59 -3.62 2.73
C CYS A 19 -8.72 -3.15 4.18
N GLY A 20 -8.03 -2.07 4.56
CA GLY A 20 -7.93 -1.60 5.94
C GLY A 20 -7.09 -2.48 6.87
N GLY A 21 -6.56 -3.60 6.38
CA GLY A 21 -5.81 -4.57 7.17
C GLY A 21 -4.46 -4.02 7.64
N GLY A 22 -4.07 -4.38 8.86
CA GLY A 22 -2.78 -4.06 9.44
C GLY A 22 -1.63 -4.71 8.64
N PHE A 23 -0.64 -3.94 8.18
CA PHE A 23 0.54 -4.44 7.51
C PHE A 23 1.72 -3.49 7.65
N HIS A 24 2.91 -4.07 7.79
CA HIS A 24 4.13 -3.32 7.90
C HIS A 24 4.77 -3.08 6.54
N CYS A 25 4.88 -1.81 6.11
CA CYS A 25 5.60 -1.49 4.88
C CYS A 25 7.10 -1.40 5.15
N GLY A 26 7.82 -2.45 4.76
CA GLY A 26 9.28 -2.49 4.77
C GLY A 26 9.99 -1.52 3.82
N SER A 27 9.28 -0.51 3.27
CA SER A 27 9.91 0.50 2.40
C SER A 27 10.81 1.47 3.18
N GLN A 28 10.55 1.60 4.48
CA GLN A 28 11.34 2.45 5.39
C GLN A 28 12.38 1.64 6.18
N ASP A 29 12.35 0.31 6.07
CA ASP A 29 13.28 -0.59 6.74
C ASP A 29 14.57 -0.80 5.93
N ALA A 30 15.60 -1.31 6.61
CA ALA A 30 16.85 -1.66 5.97
C ALA A 30 16.73 -2.88 5.03
N GLU A 31 15.74 -3.73 5.26
CA GLU A 31 15.47 -4.94 4.49
C GLU A 31 14.35 -4.69 3.47
N PRO A 32 14.46 -5.20 2.23
CA PRO A 32 13.41 -5.05 1.24
C PRO A 32 12.13 -5.75 1.70
N CYS A 33 11.01 -5.03 1.66
CA CYS A 33 9.67 -5.57 1.90
C CYS A 33 9.45 -6.87 1.10
N ALA A 34 8.82 -7.89 1.70
CA ALA A 34 8.46 -9.12 1.01
C ALA A 34 7.47 -8.92 -0.16
N CYS A 35 6.95 -7.71 -0.35
CA CYS A 35 6.28 -7.29 -1.56
C CYS A 35 7.21 -7.16 -2.78
N CYS A 36 8.50 -6.86 -2.59
CA CYS A 36 9.50 -6.78 -3.66
C CYS A 36 9.89 -8.15 -4.20
N SER A 37 9.74 -9.23 -3.42
CA SER A 37 9.96 -10.59 -3.89
C SER A 37 8.74 -11.19 -4.62
N LEU A 38 7.60 -10.48 -4.62
CA LEU A 38 6.45 -10.86 -5.44
C LEU A 38 6.67 -10.41 -6.88
N THR A 39 6.44 -11.34 -7.81
CA THR A 39 6.42 -11.03 -9.24
C THR A 39 5.13 -10.28 -9.58
N LEU A 40 5.23 -8.95 -9.61
CA LEU A 40 4.16 -8.07 -10.09
C LEU A 40 4.50 -7.61 -11.51
N SER A 41 3.54 -7.69 -12.43
CA SER A 41 3.73 -7.15 -13.78
C SER A 41 3.97 -5.63 -13.72
N PRO A 42 4.84 -5.08 -14.57
CA PRO A 42 5.14 -3.65 -14.57
C PRO A 42 3.90 -2.78 -14.81
N ALA A 43 2.95 -3.24 -15.63
CA ALA A 43 1.67 -2.58 -15.85
C ALA A 43 0.82 -2.49 -14.57
N LEU A 44 0.79 -3.56 -13.76
CA LEU A 44 0.09 -3.59 -12.48
C LEU A 44 0.77 -2.65 -11.47
N LEU A 45 2.10 -2.67 -11.41
CA LEU A 45 2.89 -1.76 -10.56
C LEU A 45 2.66 -0.29 -10.90
N ALA A 46 2.59 0.06 -12.19
CA ALA A 46 2.27 1.41 -12.63
C ALA A 46 0.85 1.82 -12.19
N ALA A 47 -0.16 0.98 -12.46
CA ALA A 47 -1.53 1.26 -12.04
C ALA A 47 -1.68 1.38 -10.51
N LEU A 48 -0.93 0.58 -9.75
CA LEU A 48 -0.87 0.67 -8.29
C LEU A 48 -0.30 2.00 -7.83
N ARG A 49 0.80 2.47 -8.44
CA ARG A 49 1.41 3.78 -8.10
C ARG A 49 0.51 4.96 -8.45
N GLU A 50 -0.29 4.84 -9.51
CA GLU A 50 -1.26 5.88 -9.90
C GLU A 50 -2.47 5.93 -8.97
N ARG A 51 -2.98 4.78 -8.51
CA ARG A 51 -4.19 4.71 -7.68
C ARG A 51 -3.93 4.74 -6.18
N TYR A 52 -2.81 4.18 -5.73
CA TYR A 52 -2.47 4.05 -4.32
C TYR A 52 -1.16 4.80 -4.03
N PRO A 53 -1.22 5.92 -3.31
CA PRO A 53 -0.02 6.67 -2.93
C PRO A 53 0.78 6.01 -1.79
N SER A 54 0.23 4.97 -1.16
CA SER A 54 0.83 4.24 -0.04
C SER A 54 0.92 2.74 -0.32
N CYS A 55 1.76 2.03 0.46
CA CYS A 55 1.97 0.60 0.27
C CYS A 55 0.69 -0.20 0.56
N LEU A 56 0.57 -1.36 -0.10
CA LEU A 56 -0.50 -2.33 0.12
C LEU A 56 0.01 -3.52 0.92
N CYS A 57 -0.90 -4.16 1.66
CA CYS A 57 -0.55 -5.38 2.37
C CYS A 57 -0.21 -6.53 1.41
N LEU A 58 0.59 -7.47 1.92
CA LEU A 58 1.07 -8.62 1.17
C LEU A 58 -0.08 -9.51 0.65
N ALA A 59 -1.19 -9.62 1.38
CA ALA A 59 -2.38 -10.34 0.95
C ALA A 59 -3.03 -9.69 -0.28
N CYS A 60 -3.19 -8.36 -0.28
CA CYS A 60 -3.72 -7.64 -1.44
C CYS A 60 -2.79 -7.75 -2.65
N LEU A 61 -1.48 -7.60 -2.45
CA LEU A 61 -0.51 -7.75 -3.54
C LEU A 61 -0.50 -9.15 -4.12
N LYS A 62 -0.58 -10.20 -3.30
CA LYS A 62 -0.73 -11.59 -3.76
C LYS A 62 -2.00 -11.80 -4.58
N ALA A 63 -3.13 -11.25 -4.13
CA ALA A 63 -4.37 -11.33 -4.87
C ALA A 63 -4.24 -10.65 -6.25
N LEU A 64 -3.66 -9.45 -6.30
CA LEU A 64 -3.43 -8.73 -7.55
C LEU A 64 -2.44 -9.46 -8.47
N ALA A 65 -1.37 -10.04 -7.91
CA ALA A 65 -0.44 -10.90 -8.64
C ALA A 65 -1.13 -12.15 -9.22
N ALA A 66 -2.15 -12.68 -8.53
CA ALA A 66 -2.98 -13.78 -9.00
C ALA A 66 -4.07 -13.35 -10.01
N GLY A 67 -4.15 -12.06 -10.37
CA GLY A 67 -5.13 -11.54 -11.33
C GLY A 67 -6.41 -10.96 -10.72
N ALA A 68 -6.41 -10.66 -9.42
CA ALA A 68 -7.53 -9.95 -8.81
C ALA A 68 -7.67 -8.52 -9.36
N PRO A 69 -8.89 -7.97 -9.43
CA PRO A 69 -9.10 -6.59 -9.84
C PRO A 69 -8.50 -5.60 -8.84
N LEU A 70 -7.92 -4.51 -9.34
CA LEU A 70 -7.39 -3.39 -8.55
C LEU A 70 -8.48 -2.59 -7.83
N GLU A 71 -9.72 -2.63 -8.32
CA GLU A 71 -10.88 -2.08 -7.64
C GLU A 71 -11.47 -3.12 -6.66
N PRO A 72 -11.74 -2.78 -5.39
CA PRO A 72 -12.64 -3.59 -4.60
C PRO A 72 -14.03 -3.56 -5.26
N PRO A 73 -14.78 -4.67 -5.26
CA PRO A 73 -16.15 -4.65 -5.72
C PRO A 73 -16.91 -3.67 -4.80
N ALA A 74 -17.27 -2.51 -5.35
CA ALA A 74 -18.14 -1.56 -4.68
C ALA A 74 -19.48 -2.27 -4.43
N ALA A 75 -19.79 -2.52 -3.16
CA ALA A 75 -21.09 -2.99 -2.69
C ALA A 75 -21.95 -1.77 -2.34
#